data_AF-A0A4Q9N203-F1
#
_entry.id   AF-A0A4Q9N203-F1
#
_cell.length_a   1.000
_cell.length_b   1.000
_cell.length_c   1.000
_cell.angle_alpha   90.00
_cell.angle_beta   90.00
_cell.angle_gamma   90.00
#
_symmetry.space_group_name_H-M   'P 1'
#
loop_
_entity.id
_entity.type
_entity.pdbx_description
1 polymer ?
#
loop_
_entity_poly.entity_id
_entity_poly.type
_entity_poly.pdbx_seq_one_letter_code
_entity_poly.pdbx_strand_id
1 'polypeptide(L)'
;MSSQSAEAAALISVFEVIYQANLCIVASSVFLVYDYVVTFSREVNTFWPARLTGAYALFFVNRYVTLVWNMMGLAQLGKFSDKLLCTDLRQSCPAFYKAFAGISYFQYIIWAAFSGLRAYALGRNKVLAILVFFLATVPAGINYAQFRFGLRGDNDPTFGCGADTNMTPTLARNGDRLTYMSYHNGHYPSYLDMDNSGKKRHHL
;
A
#
# COMPACT_ATOMS: atom_id res chain seq x y z
N MET A 1 20.87 -21.25 21.23
CA MET A 1 20.56 -19.97 21.91
C MET A 1 20.66 -18.78 20.97
N SER A 2 21.68 -18.66 20.11
CA SER A 2 21.80 -17.55 19.13
C SER A 2 20.72 -17.52 18.04
N SER A 3 20.21 -18.67 17.60
CA SER A 3 19.13 -18.76 16.61
C SER A 3 17.78 -18.24 17.15
N GLN A 4 17.41 -18.66 18.37
CA GLN A 4 16.16 -18.22 19.02
C GLN A 4 16.14 -16.71 19.30
N SER A 5 17.26 -16.11 19.68
CA SER A 5 17.33 -14.64 19.88
C SER A 5 17.19 -13.87 18.56
N ALA A 6 17.71 -14.42 17.45
CA ALA A 6 17.58 -13.82 16.13
C ALA A 6 16.14 -13.90 15.61
N GLU A 7 15.48 -15.05 15.79
CA GLU A 7 14.07 -15.25 15.44
C GLU A 7 13.16 -14.32 16.26
N ALA A 8 13.42 -14.18 17.56
CA ALA A 8 12.66 -13.28 18.43
C ALA A 8 12.83 -11.80 18.01
N ALA A 9 14.05 -11.37 17.69
CA ALA A 9 14.31 -10.01 17.22
C ALA A 9 13.62 -9.70 15.89
N ALA A 10 13.60 -10.67 14.96
CA ALA A 10 12.90 -10.54 13.68
C ALA A 10 11.38 -10.44 13.85
N LEU A 11 10.80 -11.19 14.80
CA LEU A 11 9.37 -11.08 15.09
C LEU A 11 9.00 -9.71 15.67
N ILE A 12 9.82 -9.18 16.58
CA ILE A 12 9.60 -7.87 17.21
C ILE A 12 9.64 -6.75 16.16
N SER A 13 10.60 -6.79 15.22
CA SER A 13 10.70 -5.75 14.20
C SER A 13 9.50 -5.74 13.24
N VAL A 14 9.00 -6.92 12.85
CA VAL A 14 7.78 -7.03 12.05
C VAL A 14 6.57 -6.49 12.80
N PHE A 15 6.43 -6.84 14.09
CA PHE A 15 5.33 -6.34 14.93
C PHE A 15 5.35 -4.82 15.03
N GLU A 16 6.52 -4.22 15.25
CA GLU A 16 6.67 -2.76 15.36
C GLU A 16 6.23 -2.04 14.09
N VAL A 17 6.64 -2.54 12.91
CA VAL A 17 6.26 -1.96 11.61
C VAL A 17 4.75 -2.01 11.40
N ILE A 18 4.11 -3.15 11.70
CA ILE A 18 2.66 -3.31 11.54
C ILE A 18 1.91 -2.42 12.54
N TYR A 19 2.36 -2.37 13.80
CA TYR A 19 1.77 -1.54 14.82
C TYR A 19 1.82 -0.04 14.46
N GLN A 20 2.98 0.43 14.00
CA GLN A 20 3.15 1.80 13.51
C GLN A 20 2.24 2.09 12.31
N ALA A 21 2.16 1.18 11.34
CA ALA A 21 1.28 1.33 10.18
C ALA A 21 -0.19 1.46 10.59
N ASN A 22 -0.65 0.63 11.53
CA ASN A 22 -2.02 0.66 12.03
C ASN A 22 -2.35 1.97 12.75
N LEU A 23 -1.43 2.48 13.58
CA LEU A 23 -1.59 3.79 14.22
C LEU A 23 -1.67 4.92 13.19
N CYS A 24 -0.82 4.88 12.16
CA CYS A 24 -0.83 5.84 11.07
C CYS A 24 -2.18 5.83 10.33
N ILE A 25 -2.73 4.65 10.03
CA ILE A 25 -4.05 4.51 9.37
C ILE A 25 -5.16 5.11 10.23
N VAL A 26 -5.17 4.84 11.53
CA VAL A 26 -6.19 5.40 12.44
C VAL A 26 -6.07 6.92 12.51
N ALA A 27 -4.86 7.43 12.74
CA ALA A 27 -4.62 8.86 12.82
C ALA A 27 -4.96 9.58 11.51
N SER A 28 -4.53 9.04 10.36
CA SER A 28 -4.84 9.63 9.05
C SER A 28 -6.33 9.60 8.76
N SER A 29 -7.02 8.52 9.12
CA SER A 29 -8.47 8.41 8.90
C SER A 29 -9.25 9.42 9.72
N VAL A 30 -8.94 9.58 11.01
CA VAL A 30 -9.59 10.57 11.87
C VAL A 30 -9.38 11.99 11.33
N PHE A 31 -8.14 12.33 10.99
CA PHE A 31 -7.80 13.64 10.45
C PHE A 31 -8.50 13.91 9.12
N LEU A 32 -8.49 12.93 8.21
CA LEU A 32 -9.10 13.04 6.89
C LEU A 32 -10.62 13.22 6.99
N VAL A 33 -11.29 12.43 7.81
CA VAL A 33 -12.74 12.52 8.02
C VAL A 33 -13.10 13.88 8.62
N TYR A 34 -12.34 14.33 9.61
CA TYR A 34 -12.54 15.65 10.22
C TYR A 34 -12.42 16.78 9.19
N ASP A 35 -11.32 16.80 8.43
CA ASP A 35 -11.12 17.80 7.36
C ASP A 35 -12.25 17.75 6.34
N TYR A 36 -12.72 16.55 6.01
CA TYR A 36 -13.76 16.40 5.01
C TYR A 36 -15.12 16.87 5.49
N VAL A 37 -15.49 16.60 6.74
CA VAL A 37 -16.72 17.09 7.34
C VAL A 37 -16.72 18.61 7.42
N VAL A 38 -15.61 19.23 7.84
CA VAL A 38 -15.49 20.69 7.95
C VAL A 38 -15.55 21.37 6.57
N THR A 39 -14.94 20.76 5.55
CA THR A 39 -14.91 21.33 4.19
C THR A 39 -16.15 20.99 3.36
N PHE A 40 -16.99 20.05 3.80
CA PHE A 40 -18.17 19.59 3.05
C PHE A 40 -19.15 20.73 2.73
N SER A 41 -19.44 21.62 3.68
CA SER A 41 -20.34 22.74 3.45
C SER A 41 -19.84 23.68 2.34
N ARG A 42 -18.53 23.91 2.28
CA ARG A 42 -17.91 24.72 1.21
C ARG A 42 -17.94 23.97 -0.12
N GLU A 43 -17.80 22.65 -0.08
CA GLU A 43 -17.84 21.81 -1.26
C GLU A 43 -19.21 21.87 -1.94
N VAL A 44 -20.28 21.68 -1.18
CA VAL A 44 -21.67 21.75 -1.68
C VAL A 44 -21.96 23.13 -2.26
N ASN A 45 -21.61 24.19 -1.55
CA ASN A 45 -21.91 25.56 -1.99
C ASN A 45 -21.12 26.00 -3.24
N THR A 46 -19.91 25.45 -3.44
CA THR A 46 -19.02 25.90 -4.52
C THR A 46 -19.07 24.99 -5.74
N PHE A 47 -19.09 23.67 -5.55
CA PHE A 47 -18.92 22.71 -6.65
C PHE A 47 -20.24 22.14 -7.15
N TRP A 48 -21.25 21.96 -6.31
CA TRP A 48 -22.53 21.38 -6.76
C TRP A 48 -23.32 22.28 -7.73
N PRO A 49 -23.32 23.62 -7.60
CA PRO A 49 -23.96 24.47 -8.62
C PRO A 49 -23.08 24.69 -9.87
N ALA A 50 -21.80 24.26 -9.85
CA ALA A 50 -20.85 24.54 -10.91
C ALA A 50 -20.85 23.48 -12.04
N ARG A 51 -20.41 23.87 -13.24
CA ARG A 51 -20.21 22.93 -14.35
C ARG A 51 -19.01 22.04 -14.06
N LEU A 52 -19.14 20.73 -14.29
CA LEU A 52 -18.05 19.77 -14.15
C LEU A 52 -16.91 20.11 -15.14
N THR A 53 -15.75 20.49 -14.60
CA THR A 53 -14.50 20.68 -15.33
C THR A 53 -13.53 19.54 -15.00
N GLY A 54 -12.50 19.35 -15.82
CA GLY A 54 -11.48 18.31 -15.56
C GLY A 54 -10.77 18.48 -14.21
N ALA A 55 -10.53 19.71 -13.77
CA ALA A 55 -9.95 20.00 -12.46
C ALA A 55 -10.89 19.58 -11.31
N TYR A 56 -12.20 19.80 -11.47
CA TYR A 56 -13.20 19.39 -10.48
C TYR A 56 -13.32 17.86 -10.41
N ALA A 57 -13.35 17.18 -11.56
CA ALA A 57 -13.36 15.72 -11.61
C ALA A 57 -12.12 15.14 -10.90
N LEU A 58 -10.93 15.69 -11.18
CA LEU A 58 -9.69 15.23 -10.55
C LEU A 58 -9.69 15.45 -9.02
N PHE A 59 -10.19 16.60 -8.56
CA PHE A 59 -10.36 16.88 -7.14
C PHE A 59 -11.29 15.87 -6.46
N PHE A 60 -12.49 15.64 -7.03
CA PHE A 60 -13.46 14.71 -6.46
C PHE A 60 -12.96 13.27 -6.44
N VAL A 61 -12.37 12.81 -7.55
CA VAL A 61 -11.80 11.46 -7.64
C VAL A 61 -10.71 11.29 -6.58
N ASN A 62 -9.78 12.23 -6.45
CA ASN A 62 -8.75 12.18 -5.42
C ASN A 62 -9.34 12.12 -4.00
N ARG A 63 -10.30 13.00 -3.73
CA ARG A 63 -10.94 13.14 -2.42
C ARG A 63 -11.64 11.85 -2.00
N TYR A 64 -12.57 11.38 -2.83
CA TYR A 64 -13.40 10.24 -2.46
C TYR A 64 -12.68 8.89 -2.57
N VAL A 65 -11.74 8.73 -3.52
CA VAL A 65 -10.90 7.52 -3.56
C VAL A 65 -10.02 7.42 -2.32
N THR A 66 -9.42 8.54 -1.87
CA THR A 66 -8.61 8.56 -0.64
C THR A 66 -9.46 8.23 0.59
N LEU A 67 -10.70 8.73 0.65
CA LEU A 67 -11.63 8.40 1.73
C LEU A 67 -11.97 6.91 1.75
N VAL A 68 -12.34 6.35 0.60
CA VAL A 68 -12.68 4.92 0.48
C VAL A 68 -11.48 4.06 0.88
N TRP A 69 -10.27 4.41 0.42
CA TRP A 69 -9.05 3.70 0.78
C TRP A 69 -8.79 3.73 2.30
N ASN A 70 -8.91 4.88 2.96
CA ASN A 70 -8.74 4.98 4.41
C ASN A 70 -9.81 4.16 5.17
N MET A 71 -11.07 4.19 4.74
CA MET A 71 -12.14 3.40 5.35
C MET A 71 -11.91 1.89 5.20
N MET A 72 -11.42 1.45 4.03
CA MET A 72 -11.00 0.07 3.84
C MET A 72 -9.75 -0.27 4.67
N GLY A 73 -8.84 0.69 4.88
CA GLY A 73 -7.72 0.57 5.82
C GLY A 73 -8.20 0.28 7.25
N LEU A 74 -9.18 1.03 7.73
CA LEU A 74 -9.80 0.78 9.04
C LEU A 74 -10.51 -0.58 9.10
N ALA A 75 -11.20 -0.96 8.03
CA ALA A 75 -11.87 -2.26 7.94
C ALA A 75 -10.88 -3.44 8.00
N GLN A 76 -9.62 -3.27 7.56
CA GLN A 76 -8.57 -4.30 7.67
C GLN A 76 -8.20 -4.66 9.10
N LEU A 77 -8.33 -3.70 10.02
CA LEU A 77 -8.08 -3.89 11.45
C LEU A 77 -9.18 -4.73 12.12
N GLY A 78 -10.32 -4.94 11.44
CA GLY A 78 -11.40 -5.78 11.90
C GLY A 78 -11.08 -7.27 11.82
N LYS A 79 -11.79 -8.08 12.61
CA LYS A 79 -11.67 -9.54 12.55
C LYS A 79 -12.37 -10.07 11.30
N PHE A 80 -11.61 -10.44 10.27
CA PHE A 80 -12.12 -11.26 9.19
C PHE A 80 -12.34 -12.67 9.75
N SER A 81 -13.52 -13.25 9.57
CA SER A 81 -13.80 -14.62 10.01
C SER A 81 -13.86 -15.52 8.79
N ASP A 82 -13.23 -16.70 8.83
CA ASP A 82 -13.26 -17.69 7.74
C ASP A 82 -14.32 -18.80 7.93
N LYS A 83 -14.89 -18.95 9.13
CA LYS A 83 -15.98 -19.91 9.41
C LYS A 83 -17.38 -19.46 9.00
N LEU A 84 -17.80 -19.84 7.80
CA LEU A 84 -19.17 -19.91 7.27
C LEU A 84 -20.27 -19.76 8.35
N LEU A 85 -20.79 -18.55 8.57
CA LEU A 85 -22.02 -18.35 9.32
C LEU A 85 -22.78 -17.17 8.70
N CYS A 86 -23.99 -17.49 8.25
CA CYS A 86 -24.94 -16.63 7.57
C CYS A 86 -25.46 -15.55 8.52
N THR A 87 -24.89 -14.35 8.45
CA THR A 87 -25.53 -13.07 8.82
C THR A 87 -24.74 -11.94 8.14
N ASP A 88 -25.17 -11.63 6.92
CA ASP A 88 -25.16 -10.36 6.17
C ASP A 88 -24.02 -9.33 6.14
N LEU A 89 -22.79 -9.58 6.63
CA LEU A 89 -21.65 -8.71 6.27
C LEU A 89 -20.30 -9.46 6.23
N ARG A 90 -20.27 -10.64 5.60
CA ARG A 90 -19.05 -11.46 5.51
C ARG A 90 -18.10 -10.93 4.44
N GLN A 91 -17.13 -10.09 4.81
CA GLN A 91 -16.07 -9.68 3.90
C GLN A 91 -15.05 -10.83 3.77
N SER A 92 -14.91 -11.42 2.58
CA SER A 92 -13.87 -12.41 2.29
C SER A 92 -12.52 -11.70 2.19
N CYS A 93 -11.58 -12.02 3.09
CA CYS A 93 -10.24 -11.39 3.11
C CYS A 93 -9.52 -11.45 1.74
N PRO A 94 -9.51 -12.59 1.03
CA PRO A 94 -8.90 -12.67 -0.31
C PRO A 94 -9.43 -11.66 -1.33
N ALA A 95 -10.76 -11.48 -1.39
CA ALA A 95 -11.39 -10.55 -2.34
C ALA A 95 -11.25 -9.10 -1.87
N PHE A 96 -11.38 -8.88 -0.56
CA PHE A 96 -11.25 -7.59 0.07
C PHE A 96 -9.86 -6.97 -0.19
N TYR A 97 -8.79 -7.72 0.08
CA TYR A 97 -7.43 -7.19 -0.06
C TYR A 97 -7.10 -6.86 -1.52
N LYS A 98 -7.57 -7.67 -2.48
CA LYS A 98 -7.44 -7.37 -3.91
C LYS A 98 -8.09 -6.04 -4.28
N ALA A 99 -9.29 -5.78 -3.77
CA ALA A 99 -9.98 -4.51 -4.00
C ALA A 99 -9.24 -3.35 -3.32
N PHE A 100 -8.80 -3.52 -2.07
CA PHE A 100 -8.02 -2.54 -1.33
C PHE A 100 -6.72 -2.16 -2.07
N ALA A 101 -5.96 -3.15 -2.53
CA ALA A 101 -4.76 -2.95 -3.33
C ALA A 101 -5.06 -2.23 -4.64
N GLY A 102 -6.11 -2.63 -5.37
CA GLY A 102 -6.51 -1.97 -6.61
C GLY A 102 -6.83 -0.47 -6.43
N ILE A 103 -7.55 -0.13 -5.36
CA ILE A 103 -7.89 1.27 -5.01
C ILE A 103 -6.63 2.05 -4.62
N SER A 104 -5.77 1.45 -3.80
CA SER A 104 -4.48 2.03 -3.42
C SER A 104 -3.61 2.34 -4.66
N TYR A 105 -3.57 1.41 -5.62
CA TYR A 105 -2.71 1.58 -6.80
C TYR A 105 -3.27 2.60 -7.79
N PHE A 106 -4.59 2.71 -7.88
CA PHE A 106 -5.25 3.76 -8.65
C PHE A 106 -4.92 5.16 -8.11
N GLN A 107 -4.75 5.30 -6.79
CA GLN A 107 -4.37 6.56 -6.14
C GLN A 107 -3.02 7.11 -6.64
N TYR A 108 -2.06 6.24 -6.97
CA TYR A 108 -0.79 6.68 -7.56
C TYR A 108 -0.97 7.34 -8.94
N ILE A 109 -1.92 6.87 -9.75
CA ILE A 109 -2.21 7.46 -11.06
C ILE A 109 -2.79 8.88 -10.89
N ILE A 110 -3.65 9.06 -9.88
CA ILE A 110 -4.20 10.37 -9.52
C ILE A 110 -3.06 11.33 -9.11
N TRP A 111 -2.15 10.89 -8.23
CA TRP A 111 -1.01 11.71 -7.80
C TRP A 111 -0.03 12.01 -8.95
N ALA A 112 0.17 11.07 -9.87
CA ALA A 112 0.96 11.29 -11.08
C ALA A 112 0.31 12.36 -11.98
N ALA A 113 -1.02 12.31 -12.15
CA ALA A 113 -1.77 13.33 -12.90
C ALA A 113 -1.61 14.72 -12.28
N PHE A 114 -1.75 14.85 -10.96
CA PHE A 114 -1.50 16.11 -10.26
C PHE A 114 -0.06 16.62 -10.45
N SER A 115 0.91 15.72 -10.39
CA SER A 115 2.33 16.06 -10.54
C SER A 115 2.63 16.58 -11.94
N GLY A 116 2.14 15.90 -12.98
CA GLY A 116 2.27 16.33 -14.37
C GLY A 116 1.56 17.66 -14.64
N LEU A 117 0.33 17.83 -14.13
CA LEU A 117 -0.43 19.07 -14.30
C LEU A 117 0.25 20.25 -13.59
N ARG A 118 0.81 20.04 -12.40
CA ARG A 118 1.60 21.04 -11.66
C ARG A 118 2.86 21.43 -12.43
N ALA A 119 3.58 20.45 -12.99
CA ALA A 119 4.75 20.72 -13.81
C ALA A 119 4.39 21.55 -15.07
N TYR A 120 3.24 21.25 -15.69
CA TYR A 120 2.73 22.04 -16.81
C TYR A 120 2.36 23.47 -16.40
N ALA A 121 1.69 23.65 -15.27
CA ALA A 121 1.29 24.97 -14.78
C ALA A 121 2.49 25.88 -14.48
N LEU A 122 3.56 25.33 -13.91
CA LEU A 122 4.78 26.09 -13.56
C LEU A 122 5.70 26.32 -14.76
N GLY A 123 5.91 25.30 -15.59
CA GLY A 123 6.91 25.35 -16.67
C GLY A 123 6.34 25.69 -18.04
N ARG A 124 5.00 25.63 -18.22
CA ARG A 124 4.29 25.71 -19.52
C ARG A 124 4.84 24.78 -20.62
N ASN A 125 5.68 23.81 -20.25
CA ASN A 125 6.32 22.87 -21.14
C ASN A 125 5.59 21.52 -21.08
N LYS A 126 4.92 21.16 -22.18
CA LYS A 126 4.16 19.92 -22.29
C LYS A 126 5.05 18.67 -22.22
N VAL A 127 6.26 18.73 -22.76
CA VAL A 127 7.20 17.60 -22.75
C VAL A 127 7.61 17.28 -21.32
N LEU A 128 8.01 18.31 -20.56
CA LEU A 128 8.39 18.14 -19.15
C LEU A 128 7.22 17.60 -18.32
N ALA A 129 6.01 18.11 -18.53
CA ALA A 129 4.81 17.64 -17.83
C ALA A 129 4.52 16.16 -18.10
N ILE A 130 4.64 15.74 -19.37
CA ILE A 130 4.46 14.34 -19.79
C ILE A 130 5.54 13.45 -19.16
N LEU A 131 6.80 13.89 -19.17
CA LEU A 131 7.90 13.16 -18.53
C LEU A 131 7.66 12.98 -17.02
N VAL A 132 7.25 14.04 -16.32
CA VAL A 132 6.90 13.99 -14.89
C VAL A 132 5.74 13.01 -14.65
N PHE A 133 4.70 13.05 -15.48
CA PHE A 133 3.57 12.13 -15.37
C PHE A 133 4.00 10.66 -15.51
N PHE A 134 4.77 10.33 -16.56
CA PHE A 134 5.23 8.95 -16.77
C PHE A 134 6.14 8.48 -15.65
N LEU A 135 7.08 9.32 -15.22
CA LEU A 135 7.99 8.98 -14.13
C LEU A 135 7.24 8.77 -12.81
N ALA A 136 6.23 9.61 -12.52
CA ALA A 136 5.39 9.47 -11.33
C ALA A 136 4.41 8.28 -11.40
N THR A 137 4.16 7.72 -12.58
CA THR A 137 3.31 6.52 -12.75
C THR A 137 4.09 5.22 -12.51
N VAL A 138 5.43 5.24 -12.48
CA VAL A 138 6.27 4.06 -12.25
C VAL A 138 5.88 3.28 -10.97
N PRO A 139 5.67 3.92 -9.80
CA PRO A 139 5.21 3.22 -8.61
C PRO A 139 3.88 2.49 -8.81
N ALA A 140 2.95 3.05 -9.58
CA ALA A 140 1.69 2.39 -9.90
C ALA A 140 1.95 1.09 -10.66
N GLY A 141 2.79 1.14 -11.71
CA GLY A 141 3.14 -0.03 -12.52
C GLY A 141 3.78 -1.16 -11.71
N ILE A 142 4.73 -0.82 -10.83
CA ILE A 142 5.40 -1.78 -9.93
C ILE A 142 4.37 -2.44 -9.00
N ASN A 143 3.47 -1.64 -8.41
CA ASN A 143 2.44 -2.16 -7.53
C ASN A 143 1.42 -3.04 -8.26
N TYR A 144 0.98 -2.67 -9.47
CA TYR A 144 0.09 -3.50 -10.26
C TYR A 144 0.71 -4.84 -10.67
N ALA A 145 2.03 -4.94 -10.80
CA ALA A 145 2.71 -6.19 -11.11
C ALA A 145 2.47 -7.28 -10.05
N GLN A 146 2.16 -6.90 -8.80
CA GLN A 146 1.79 -7.83 -7.72
C GLN A 146 0.62 -8.76 -8.12
N PHE A 147 -0.36 -8.26 -8.87
CA PHE A 147 -1.50 -9.07 -9.32
C PHE A 147 -1.06 -10.23 -10.23
N ARG A 148 0.00 -10.04 -11.02
CA ARG A 148 0.56 -11.10 -11.87
C ARG A 148 1.19 -12.22 -11.04
N PHE A 149 1.71 -11.90 -9.86
CA PHE A 149 2.27 -12.86 -8.92
C PHE A 149 1.22 -13.51 -8.00
N GLY A 150 -0.06 -13.38 -8.33
CA GLY A 150 -1.13 -14.05 -7.59
C GLY A 150 -1.48 -13.38 -6.26
N LEU A 151 -1.39 -12.04 -6.19
CA LEU A 151 -1.80 -11.26 -5.03
C LEU A 151 -3.18 -11.70 -4.50
N ARG A 152 -3.23 -12.09 -3.23
CA ARG A 152 -4.45 -12.44 -2.50
C ARG A 152 -4.36 -11.90 -1.08
N GLY A 153 -5.51 -11.81 -0.42
CA GLY A 153 -5.58 -11.56 1.01
C GLY A 153 -5.45 -12.85 1.80
N ASP A 154 -4.69 -12.83 2.88
CA ASP A 154 -4.65 -13.89 3.89
C ASP A 154 -4.95 -13.33 5.28
N ASN A 155 -5.62 -14.13 6.12
CA ASN A 155 -6.15 -13.67 7.39
C ASN A 155 -5.23 -14.06 8.54
N ASP A 156 -4.58 -13.06 9.15
CA ASP A 156 -3.75 -13.25 10.33
C ASP A 156 -4.56 -12.98 11.60
N PRO A 157 -4.55 -13.90 12.60
CA PRO A 157 -5.32 -13.76 13.83
C PRO A 157 -4.89 -12.57 14.72
N THR A 158 -3.69 -12.02 14.50
CA THR A 158 -3.11 -10.91 15.27
C THR A 158 -3.32 -9.57 14.57
N PHE A 159 -3.20 -9.52 13.25
CA PHE A 159 -3.14 -8.26 12.49
C PHE A 159 -4.29 -8.04 11.50
N GLY A 160 -5.15 -9.04 11.29
CA GLY A 160 -6.28 -8.95 10.35
C GLY A 160 -5.91 -9.40 8.93
N CYS A 161 -6.55 -8.80 7.93
CA CYS A 161 -6.37 -9.23 6.53
C CYS A 161 -5.14 -8.57 5.88
N GLY A 162 -4.13 -9.37 5.57
CA GLY A 162 -2.86 -8.94 4.96
C GLY A 162 -2.66 -9.43 3.53
N ALA A 163 -1.57 -8.97 2.89
CA ALA A 163 -1.19 -9.38 1.54
C ALA A 163 -0.44 -10.71 1.54
N ASP A 164 -0.76 -11.57 0.57
CA ASP A 164 0.01 -12.76 0.23
C ASP A 164 0.20 -12.86 -1.29
N THR A 165 1.35 -13.37 -1.73
CA THR A 165 1.69 -13.53 -3.15
C THR A 165 2.37 -14.86 -3.39
N ASN A 166 2.18 -15.44 -4.58
CA ASN A 166 2.79 -16.71 -4.97
C ASN A 166 4.24 -16.53 -5.47
N MET A 167 4.99 -15.60 -4.89
CA MET A 167 6.39 -15.40 -5.27
C MET A 167 7.25 -16.54 -4.73
N THR A 168 8.15 -17.06 -5.56
CA THR A 168 9.14 -18.03 -5.08
C THR A 168 10.14 -17.32 -4.14
N PRO A 169 10.64 -17.98 -3.09
CA PRO A 169 11.57 -17.38 -2.13
C PRO A 169 12.84 -16.82 -2.78
N THR A 170 13.23 -17.35 -3.94
CA THR A 170 14.39 -16.89 -4.72
C THR A 170 14.16 -15.54 -5.41
N LEU A 171 12.94 -15.26 -5.89
CA LEU A 171 12.58 -13.97 -6.48
C LEU A 171 12.42 -12.90 -5.39
N ALA A 172 11.80 -13.23 -4.25
CA ALA A 172 11.69 -12.33 -3.11
C ALA A 172 13.07 -11.92 -2.57
N ARG A 173 13.97 -12.91 -2.38
CA ARG A 173 15.36 -12.67 -1.93
C ARG A 173 16.16 -11.80 -2.91
N ASN A 174 15.93 -11.92 -4.22
CA ASN A 174 16.61 -11.08 -5.21
C ASN A 174 16.06 -9.64 -5.23
N GLY A 175 14.77 -9.45 -4.94
CA GLY A 175 14.17 -8.14 -4.69
C GLY A 175 14.77 -7.47 -3.45
N ASP A 176 14.81 -8.20 -2.32
CA ASP A 176 15.39 -7.73 -1.06
C ASP A 176 16.87 -7.34 -1.20
N ARG A 177 17.64 -8.08 -2.02
CA ARG A 177 19.04 -7.74 -2.34
C ARG A 177 19.18 -6.40 -3.07
N LEU A 178 18.24 -6.05 -3.94
CA LEU A 178 18.24 -4.76 -4.65
C LEU A 178 17.83 -3.62 -3.71
N THR A 179 16.90 -3.85 -2.78
CA THR A 179 16.58 -2.91 -1.70
C THR A 179 17.77 -2.73 -0.75
N TYR A 180 18.48 -3.81 -0.41
CA TYR A 180 19.73 -3.80 0.37
C TYR A 180 20.82 -2.93 -0.26
N MET A 181 20.97 -2.98 -1.59
CA MET A 181 21.94 -2.14 -2.31
C MET A 181 21.56 -0.66 -2.31
N SER A 182 20.27 -0.33 -2.27
CA SER A 182 19.81 1.06 -2.12
C SER A 182 19.94 1.57 -0.67
N TYR A 183 19.80 0.69 0.33
CA TYR A 183 19.97 1.00 1.76
C TYR A 183 21.43 1.19 2.18
N HIS A 184 22.40 0.67 1.41
CA HIS A 184 23.83 0.77 1.72
C HIS A 184 24.45 2.17 1.49
N ASN A 185 23.72 3.12 0.89
CA ASN A 185 24.16 4.51 0.70
C ASN A 185 23.72 5.46 1.84
N GLY A 186 22.99 4.97 2.85
CA GLY A 186 22.64 5.71 4.07
C GLY A 186 23.17 4.98 5.29
N HIS A 187 24.22 5.53 5.92
CA HIS A 187 24.94 4.94 7.06
C HIS A 187 24.05 4.53 8.26
N TYR A 188 23.67 3.26 8.35
CA TYR A 188 23.37 2.53 9.60
C TYR A 188 23.67 1.02 9.41
N PRO A 189 24.32 0.31 10.37
CA PRO A 189 24.67 -1.10 10.22
C PRO A 189 23.44 -1.97 10.53
N SER A 190 23.21 -3.17 9.95
CA SER A 190 23.90 -4.39 10.37
C SER A 190 23.34 -5.65 9.67
N TYR A 191 24.23 -6.64 9.48
CA TYR A 191 24.06 -8.10 9.66
C TYR A 191 22.85 -8.80 9.02
N LEU A 192 23.03 -9.38 7.83
CA LEU A 192 22.40 -10.64 7.41
C LEU A 192 23.26 -11.30 6.31
N ASP A 193 24.42 -11.83 6.69
CA ASP A 193 25.07 -12.89 5.94
C ASP A 193 24.40 -14.21 6.32
N MET A 194 23.64 -14.78 5.39
CA MET A 194 23.24 -16.18 5.42
C MET A 194 23.96 -16.89 4.27
N ASP A 195 25.19 -17.31 4.58
CA ASP A 195 25.90 -18.36 3.87
C ASP A 195 25.01 -19.60 3.77
N ASN A 196 24.87 -20.14 2.56
CA ASN A 196 24.14 -21.37 2.33
C ASN A 196 24.89 -22.17 1.25
N SER A 197 26.06 -22.70 1.61
CA SER A 197 26.69 -23.78 0.84
C SER A 197 26.20 -25.14 1.37
N GLY A 198 25.45 -25.84 0.53
CA GLY A 198 24.78 -27.08 0.90
C GLY A 198 25.73 -28.26 1.07
N LYS A 199 25.28 -29.27 1.82
CA LYS A 199 25.71 -30.64 1.63
C LYS A 199 24.59 -31.62 1.96
N LYS A 200 24.02 -32.20 0.89
CA LYS A 200 23.20 -33.42 0.91
C LYS A 200 23.91 -34.50 1.73
N ARG A 201 23.19 -35.19 2.61
CA ARG A 201 23.52 -36.58 2.99
C ARG A 201 22.24 -37.37 3.20
N HIS A 202 22.00 -38.29 2.26
CA HIS A 202 21.10 -39.43 2.42
C HIS A 202 21.59 -40.26 3.60
N HIS A 203 20.68 -40.69 4.47
CA HIS A 203 20.90 -41.79 5.38
C HIS A 203 19.63 -42.63 5.47
N LEU A 204 19.70 -43.80 4.82
CA LEU A 204 19.42 -45.05 5.52
C LEU A 204 20.49 -45.23 6.60
#